data_AF-A0A0C3BZ39-F1
#
_entry.id   AF-A0A0C3BZ39-F1
#
_cell.length_a   1.000
_cell.length_b   1.000
_cell.length_c   1.000
_cell.angle_alpha   90.00
_cell.angle_beta   90.00
_cell.angle_gamma   90.00
#
_symmetry.space_group_name_H-M   'P 1'
#
loop_
_entity.id
_entity.type
_entity.pdbx_description
1 polymer ?
#
loop_
_entity_poly.entity_id
_entity_poly.type
_entity_poly.pdbx_seq_one_letter_code
_entity_poly.pdbx_strand_id
1 'polypeptide(L)'
;MASTGQEIQLRNSDLAPTLSRAYVGSKHLFQRPSQAEWDMLYYPLALKGRGSPIQNPDMQLNYPIEHRMVGYSIGDVILFDTRGFVDFEFNIFVPADSPLNGMPQDIPETFSPMLHPLDPSNVHEDTPFKGHTVLEGQSVRKLKVPGHSAGKIFDAVVQERTALTLPDGMTSRDVIDVSCFRKYIAANAVSWYKSVNEVGYRHATNGDLRIVVGWDHCSSWSRVTSSSIIVHIPNDETTSTSFSRFDGRIGADGTGVLEPMDGDELLNDGAVYPNQSIFLRTLNISVCEDIWSKLAEDFRPRIERFMRPLPAGTPFKWESRFIKMHPANEINALLLKQKPHAKFAITQDSDWISVLKPDDSSLPNADEFLLRILEVYNICEEDDVIFLEYKPQFLYRTYITHDYDPSLTLALWEPTVIAVGAVGYFSRKDDKFITLFNAYAPDDSTSQGIPSLSPVIKISQTMYHEKSIKSKAFGLLYDLLRIGRSSGPPQRMSFPLKVGEKAAHIYTGPSRHRQFLGNDLAMGWFKSNIDKIIEIHGPDHNITRENLVLINGTLDAPDYALFVSACHQEGSVTFDVNLNPQIGQPWGTFLPTNAGQFTGKVSRHGGPWETVLVSCLHVASKCCRLIKI
;
A
#
# COMPACT_ATOMS: atom_id res chain seq x y z
N MET A 1 -15.09 -47.65 -9.78
CA MET A 1 -14.67 -47.37 -11.17
C MET A 1 -13.60 -46.30 -11.10
N ALA A 2 -12.41 -46.62 -11.62
CA ALA A 2 -11.24 -45.75 -11.58
C ALA A 2 -11.47 -44.48 -12.42
N SER A 3 -11.06 -43.33 -11.89
CA SER A 3 -10.87 -42.10 -12.66
C SER A 3 -9.56 -41.47 -12.22
N THR A 4 -8.65 -41.39 -13.18
CA THR A 4 -7.23 -41.04 -13.12
C THR A 4 -7.01 -39.56 -12.86
N GLY A 5 -6.25 -39.24 -11.81
CA GLY A 5 -5.64 -37.93 -11.61
C GLY A 5 -4.49 -37.73 -12.62
N GLN A 6 -4.60 -36.71 -13.46
CA GLN A 6 -3.50 -36.24 -14.29
C GLN A 6 -2.68 -35.23 -13.48
N GLU A 7 -1.50 -35.67 -13.03
CA GLU A 7 -0.39 -34.80 -12.64
C GLU A 7 -0.01 -33.91 -13.83
N ILE A 8 -0.13 -32.60 -13.65
CA ILE A 8 0.40 -31.60 -14.59
C ILE A 8 1.91 -31.51 -14.35
N GLN A 9 2.69 -32.25 -15.14
CA GLN A 9 4.14 -32.04 -15.25
C GLN A 9 4.41 -30.77 -16.05
N LEU A 10 4.94 -29.74 -15.39
CA LEU A 10 5.52 -28.56 -16.06
C LEU A 10 6.76 -28.98 -16.85
N ARG A 11 6.71 -28.81 -18.19
CA ARG A 11 7.82 -29.10 -19.11
C ARG A 11 8.99 -28.15 -18.87
N ASN A 12 10.15 -28.75 -18.57
CA ASN A 12 11.46 -28.11 -18.64
C ASN A 12 11.85 -27.89 -20.11
N SER A 13 11.45 -26.78 -20.71
CA SER A 13 12.04 -26.36 -21.99
C SER A 13 11.82 -24.87 -22.17
N ASP A 14 12.76 -24.08 -21.65
CA ASP A 14 13.23 -22.80 -22.21
C ASP A 14 14.40 -22.29 -21.34
N LEU A 15 15.58 -22.89 -21.55
CA LEU A 15 16.84 -22.43 -20.97
C LEU A 15 17.77 -21.96 -22.11
N ALA A 16 18.09 -20.67 -22.08
CA ALA A 16 19.14 -20.02 -22.86
C ALA A 16 20.53 -20.69 -22.62
N PRO A 17 21.55 -20.42 -23.47
CA PRO A 17 22.74 -21.27 -23.60
C PRO A 17 23.53 -21.42 -22.30
N THR A 18 23.88 -22.67 -21.99
CA THR A 18 24.54 -23.10 -20.77
C THR A 18 26.03 -22.72 -20.78
N LEU A 19 26.43 -21.75 -19.94
CA LEU A 19 27.80 -21.66 -19.45
C LEU A 19 28.08 -22.88 -18.56
N SER A 20 29.18 -23.59 -18.83
CA SER A 20 29.71 -24.69 -18.01
C SER A 20 29.76 -24.29 -16.53
N ARG A 21 29.00 -25.00 -15.69
CA ARG A 21 28.71 -24.64 -14.29
C ARG A 21 28.96 -25.86 -13.41
N ALA A 22 30.01 -25.83 -12.60
CA ALA A 22 30.43 -26.96 -11.75
C ALA A 22 29.84 -26.87 -10.34
N TYR A 23 29.29 -27.99 -9.85
CA TYR A 23 28.76 -28.14 -8.49
C TYR A 23 29.91 -28.49 -7.53
N VAL A 24 30.16 -27.66 -6.52
CA VAL A 24 31.28 -27.84 -5.57
C VAL A 24 30.76 -28.21 -4.18
N GLY A 25 31.39 -29.21 -3.54
CA GLY A 25 31.13 -29.54 -2.13
C GLY A 25 31.66 -28.45 -1.19
N SER A 26 30.77 -27.61 -0.65
CA SER A 26 31.12 -26.38 0.08
C SER A 26 30.93 -26.43 1.59
N LYS A 27 30.62 -27.60 2.17
CA LYS A 27 30.39 -27.76 3.62
C LYS A 27 31.55 -27.26 4.50
N HIS A 28 32.77 -27.19 3.96
CA HIS A 28 33.94 -26.69 4.66
C HIS A 28 34.06 -25.14 4.62
N LEU A 29 33.41 -24.48 3.66
CA LEU A 29 33.54 -23.02 3.44
C LEU A 29 32.60 -22.21 4.34
N PHE A 30 31.39 -22.70 4.55
CA PHE A 30 30.33 -22.02 5.31
C PHE A 30 29.33 -23.03 5.87
N GLN A 31 28.61 -22.65 6.92
CA GLN A 31 27.48 -23.41 7.44
C GLN A 31 26.35 -23.43 6.39
N ARG A 32 25.68 -24.57 6.23
CA ARG A 32 24.51 -24.67 5.34
C ARG A 32 23.52 -23.57 5.70
N PRO A 33 23.15 -22.67 4.76
CA PRO A 33 22.15 -21.66 5.04
C PRO A 33 20.84 -22.36 5.42
N SER A 34 20.34 -22.08 6.62
CA SER A 34 19.00 -22.47 7.05
C SER A 34 18.03 -21.37 6.63
N GLN A 35 16.86 -21.76 6.19
CA GLN A 35 15.79 -20.83 5.86
C GLN A 35 14.55 -21.18 6.66
N ALA A 36 13.93 -20.18 7.28
CA ALA A 36 12.67 -20.37 7.97
C ALA A 36 11.61 -20.79 6.95
N GLU A 37 10.76 -21.75 7.32
CA GLU A 37 9.67 -22.23 6.45
C GLU A 37 8.75 -21.07 6.05
N TRP A 38 8.44 -20.22 7.02
CA TRP A 38 7.64 -19.03 6.81
C TRP A 38 8.26 -18.05 5.82
N ASP A 39 9.59 -17.86 5.78
CA ASP A 39 10.22 -17.00 4.75
C ASP A 39 9.90 -17.50 3.33
N MET A 40 9.92 -18.82 3.15
CA MET A 40 9.65 -19.42 1.84
C MET A 40 8.22 -19.10 1.37
N LEU A 41 7.27 -18.93 2.29
CA LEU A 41 5.88 -18.57 2.04
C LEU A 41 5.67 -17.05 1.96
N TYR A 42 6.26 -16.33 2.91
CA TYR A 42 6.04 -14.91 3.17
C TYR A 42 6.48 -14.05 2.00
N TYR A 43 7.75 -14.11 1.60
CA TYR A 43 8.26 -13.19 0.57
C TYR A 43 7.56 -13.35 -0.79
N PRO A 44 7.29 -14.59 -1.30
CA PRO A 44 6.54 -14.75 -2.55
C PRO A 44 5.10 -14.23 -2.50
N LEU A 45 4.39 -14.46 -1.38
CA LEU A 45 2.98 -14.11 -1.28
C LEU A 45 2.75 -12.67 -0.77
N ALA A 46 3.67 -12.09 0.00
CA ALA A 46 3.61 -10.68 0.41
C ALA A 46 3.60 -9.75 -0.81
N LEU A 47 4.32 -10.12 -1.89
CA LEU A 47 4.29 -9.43 -3.18
C LEU A 47 2.95 -9.51 -3.91
N LYS A 48 1.99 -10.32 -3.42
CA LYS A 48 0.60 -10.33 -3.92
C LYS A 48 -0.28 -9.27 -3.28
N GLY A 49 0.25 -8.51 -2.32
CA GLY A 49 -0.43 -7.34 -1.77
C GLY A 49 -1.70 -7.67 -1.00
N ARG A 50 -1.71 -8.79 -0.27
CA ARG A 50 -2.86 -9.25 0.53
C ARG A 50 -2.65 -9.25 2.03
N GLY A 51 -1.57 -8.61 2.50
CA GLY A 51 -1.14 -8.65 3.89
C GLY A 51 -0.18 -9.80 4.15
N SER A 52 -0.15 -10.27 5.40
CA SER A 52 0.75 -11.32 5.86
C SER A 52 0.15 -12.70 5.61
N PRO A 53 0.76 -13.57 4.79
CA PRO A 53 0.36 -14.96 4.66
C PRO A 53 0.66 -15.72 5.95
N ILE A 54 -0.25 -16.62 6.35
CA ILE A 54 -0.08 -17.40 7.58
C ILE A 54 0.23 -18.87 7.29
N GLN A 55 1.10 -19.45 8.12
CA GLN A 55 1.54 -20.82 7.92
C GLN A 55 0.45 -21.82 8.29
N ASN A 56 -0.28 -21.59 9.37
CA ASN A 56 -1.40 -22.43 9.78
C ASN A 56 -2.70 -21.60 9.79
N PRO A 57 -3.54 -21.80 8.77
CA PRO A 57 -4.80 -21.07 8.60
C PRO A 57 -5.87 -21.33 9.67
N ASP A 58 -5.79 -22.49 10.32
CA ASP A 58 -6.68 -22.89 11.40
C ASP A 58 -6.25 -22.29 12.75
N MET A 59 -7.24 -22.14 13.62
CA MET A 59 -7.02 -21.72 15.00
C MET A 59 -6.62 -22.93 15.86
N GLN A 60 -5.69 -22.70 16.80
CA GLN A 60 -5.16 -23.77 17.65
C GLN A 60 -6.27 -24.47 18.46
N LEU A 61 -6.14 -25.78 18.63
CA LEU A 61 -7.18 -26.63 19.24
C LEU A 61 -7.54 -26.26 20.69
N ASN A 62 -6.65 -25.58 21.41
CA ASN A 62 -6.85 -25.16 22.80
C ASN A 62 -7.80 -23.94 22.95
N TYR A 63 -8.24 -23.32 21.85
CA TYR A 63 -9.22 -22.24 21.90
C TYR A 63 -10.66 -22.76 21.87
N PRO A 64 -11.62 -22.00 22.46
CA PRO A 64 -13.03 -22.35 22.44
C PRO A 64 -13.54 -22.65 21.03
N ILE A 65 -14.50 -23.58 20.94
CA ILE A 65 -15.02 -24.04 19.65
C ILE A 65 -15.68 -22.92 18.85
N GLU A 66 -16.31 -21.95 19.52
CA GLU A 66 -16.91 -20.77 18.90
C GLU A 66 -15.87 -19.95 18.16
N HIS A 67 -14.68 -19.78 18.74
CA HIS A 67 -13.60 -19.04 18.10
C HIS A 67 -13.01 -19.82 16.94
N ARG A 68 -12.81 -21.14 17.10
CA ARG A 68 -12.33 -22.01 16.02
C ARG A 68 -13.31 -22.08 14.84
N MET A 69 -14.62 -21.99 15.06
CA MET A 69 -15.63 -21.93 13.99
C MET A 69 -15.53 -20.66 13.14
N VAL A 70 -15.08 -19.55 13.73
CA VAL A 70 -14.98 -18.26 13.03
C VAL A 70 -13.59 -18.07 12.40
N GLY A 71 -12.54 -18.56 13.06
CA GLY A 71 -11.14 -18.26 12.72
C GLY A 71 -10.72 -16.88 13.24
N TYR A 72 -9.57 -16.39 12.78
CA TYR A 72 -9.08 -15.06 13.19
C TYR A 72 -10.05 -13.96 12.76
N SER A 73 -10.23 -12.96 13.61
CA SER A 73 -11.26 -11.94 13.49
C SER A 73 -10.69 -10.52 13.57
N ILE A 74 -11.44 -9.56 13.01
CA ILE A 74 -11.12 -8.15 13.16
C ILE A 74 -11.13 -7.79 14.65
N GLY A 75 -10.07 -7.13 15.11
CA GLY A 75 -9.84 -6.78 16.51
C GLY A 75 -8.99 -7.78 17.29
N ASP A 76 -8.59 -8.90 16.70
CA ASP A 76 -7.65 -9.82 17.34
C ASP A 76 -6.30 -9.15 17.52
N VAL A 77 -5.80 -9.16 18.76
CA VAL A 77 -4.42 -8.83 19.09
C VAL A 77 -3.59 -10.09 18.94
N ILE A 78 -2.59 -10.02 18.07
CA ILE A 78 -1.79 -11.18 17.68
C ILE A 78 -0.29 -10.87 17.69
N LEU A 79 0.49 -11.94 17.72
CA LEU A 79 1.92 -11.98 17.42
C LEU A 79 2.17 -13.00 16.31
N PHE A 80 3.25 -12.83 15.56
CA PHE A 80 3.69 -13.81 14.57
C PHE A 80 5.04 -14.40 14.96
N ASP A 81 5.09 -15.70 15.24
CA ASP A 81 6.35 -16.35 15.61
C ASP A 81 7.30 -16.50 14.40
N THR A 82 8.57 -16.83 14.66
CA THR A 82 9.58 -17.06 13.59
C THR A 82 9.26 -18.21 12.63
N ARG A 83 8.28 -19.06 12.96
CA ARG A 83 7.81 -20.16 12.13
C ARG A 83 6.49 -19.80 11.44
N GLY A 84 6.00 -18.57 11.55
CA GLY A 84 4.78 -18.13 10.88
C GLY A 84 3.48 -18.57 11.55
N PHE A 85 3.54 -19.04 12.79
CA PHE A 85 2.34 -19.25 13.60
C PHE A 85 1.82 -17.92 14.12
N VAL A 86 0.50 -17.83 14.20
CA VAL A 86 -0.18 -16.71 14.83
C VAL A 86 -0.46 -17.09 16.28
N ASP A 87 0.09 -16.31 17.19
CA ASP A 87 -0.24 -16.37 18.61
C ASP A 87 -1.34 -15.33 18.86
N PHE A 88 -2.56 -15.80 19.06
CA PHE A 88 -3.69 -14.97 19.49
C PHE A 88 -3.60 -14.67 20.99
N GLU A 89 -3.78 -13.40 21.35
CA GLU A 89 -3.74 -12.97 22.75
C GLU A 89 -5.15 -12.64 23.26
N PHE A 90 -5.86 -11.74 22.60
CA PHE A 90 -7.23 -11.34 22.96
C PHE A 90 -7.88 -10.53 21.83
N ASN A 91 -9.21 -10.38 21.84
CA ASN A 91 -9.94 -9.54 20.89
C ASN A 91 -10.45 -8.27 21.56
N ILE A 92 -10.21 -7.11 20.94
CA ILE A 92 -10.49 -5.79 21.54
C ILE A 92 -11.96 -5.36 21.50
N PHE A 93 -12.82 -6.04 20.74
CA PHE A 93 -14.23 -5.69 20.59
C PHE A 93 -15.17 -6.47 21.48
N VAL A 94 -14.72 -7.59 22.05
CA VAL A 94 -15.56 -8.48 22.87
C VAL A 94 -15.20 -8.36 24.36
N PRO A 95 -16.17 -8.58 25.27
CA PRO A 95 -15.92 -8.66 26.69
C PRO A 95 -14.85 -9.70 27.06
N ALA A 96 -14.18 -9.53 28.20
CA ALA A 96 -13.12 -10.43 28.66
C ALA A 96 -13.60 -11.87 28.95
N ASP A 97 -14.88 -12.04 29.28
CA ASP A 97 -15.54 -13.32 29.56
C ASP A 97 -16.18 -13.96 28.32
N SER A 98 -16.04 -13.34 27.15
CA SER A 98 -16.55 -13.89 25.89
C SER A 98 -15.74 -15.12 25.44
N PRO A 99 -16.38 -16.18 24.91
CA PRO A 99 -15.67 -17.33 24.31
C PRO A 99 -14.90 -16.96 23.03
N LEU A 100 -15.17 -15.78 22.45
CA LEU A 100 -14.43 -15.22 21.32
C LEU A 100 -13.23 -14.37 21.76
N ASN A 101 -12.95 -14.28 23.05
CA ASN A 101 -11.79 -13.56 23.57
C ASN A 101 -10.65 -14.53 23.90
N GLY A 102 -9.51 -13.95 24.30
CA GLY A 102 -8.37 -14.65 24.85
C GLY A 102 -8.73 -15.47 26.08
N MET A 103 -7.84 -16.38 26.47
CA MET A 103 -7.99 -17.06 27.75
C MET A 103 -7.93 -16.00 28.87
N PRO A 104 -8.76 -16.07 29.92
CA PRO A 104 -8.84 -15.02 30.94
C PRO A 104 -7.49 -14.67 31.60
N GLN A 105 -6.55 -15.62 31.68
CA GLN A 105 -5.21 -15.39 32.20
C GLN A 105 -4.27 -14.65 31.24
N ASP A 106 -4.57 -14.62 29.94
CA ASP A 106 -3.75 -13.98 28.90
C ASP A 106 -4.25 -12.55 28.60
N ILE A 107 -5.48 -12.22 29.01
CA ILE A 107 -6.07 -10.89 28.89
C ILE A 107 -5.45 -9.94 29.93
N PRO A 108 -5.01 -8.72 29.54
CA PRO A 108 -4.50 -7.73 30.49
C PRO A 108 -5.50 -7.40 31.62
N GLU A 109 -5.03 -7.28 32.86
CA GLU A 109 -5.91 -6.95 34.01
C GLU A 109 -6.66 -5.63 33.83
N THR A 110 -6.06 -4.67 33.13
CA THR A 110 -6.66 -3.35 32.82
C THR A 110 -7.46 -3.36 31.52
N PHE A 111 -7.73 -4.54 30.93
CA PHE A 111 -8.44 -4.64 29.67
C PHE A 111 -9.86 -4.10 29.80
N SER A 112 -10.22 -3.25 28.86
CA SER A 112 -11.58 -2.79 28.64
C SER A 112 -11.84 -2.85 27.14
N PRO A 113 -12.91 -3.50 26.66
CA PRO A 113 -13.24 -3.50 25.25
C PRO A 113 -13.34 -2.09 24.70
N MET A 114 -13.05 -1.92 23.42
CA MET A 114 -13.14 -0.62 22.75
C MET A 114 -14.58 -0.09 22.86
N LEU A 115 -14.74 1.07 23.49
CA LEU A 115 -16.03 1.72 23.65
C LEU A 115 -16.56 2.12 22.27
N HIS A 116 -17.80 1.71 21.98
CA HIS A 116 -18.44 1.69 20.65
C HIS A 116 -17.93 0.54 19.76
N PRO A 117 -18.77 -0.48 19.50
CA PRO A 117 -18.47 -1.51 18.50
C PRO A 117 -18.10 -0.85 17.17
N LEU A 118 -17.16 -1.47 16.45
CA LEU A 118 -16.81 -1.03 15.10
C LEU A 118 -18.10 -0.88 14.29
N ASP A 119 -18.31 0.31 13.72
CA ASP A 119 -19.47 0.57 12.88
C ASP A 119 -19.49 -0.48 11.75
N PRO A 120 -20.55 -1.30 11.60
CA PRO A 120 -20.63 -2.31 10.55
C PRO A 120 -20.44 -1.72 9.15
N SER A 121 -20.77 -0.43 8.95
CA SER A 121 -20.55 0.28 7.68
C SER A 121 -19.08 0.62 7.42
N ASN A 122 -18.23 0.60 8.45
CA ASN A 122 -16.78 0.75 8.35
C ASN A 122 -16.07 -0.58 8.05
N VAL A 123 -16.82 -1.65 7.77
CA VAL A 123 -16.28 -2.96 7.39
C VAL A 123 -16.77 -3.32 6.00
N HIS A 124 -15.83 -3.60 5.11
CA HIS A 124 -16.12 -4.11 3.78
C HIS A 124 -15.91 -5.62 3.75
N GLU A 125 -16.84 -6.33 3.10
CA GLU A 125 -16.70 -7.76 2.80
C GLU A 125 -16.90 -7.97 1.31
N ASP A 126 -16.00 -8.73 0.70
CA ASP A 126 -16.08 -9.12 -0.70
C ASP A 126 -15.60 -10.56 -0.94
N THR A 127 -15.75 -11.04 -2.17
CA THR A 127 -15.30 -12.37 -2.60
C THR A 127 -14.35 -12.22 -3.78
N PRO A 128 -13.08 -11.86 -3.54
CA PRO A 128 -12.14 -11.56 -4.61
C PRO A 128 -11.91 -12.74 -5.55
N PHE A 129 -12.07 -13.96 -5.02
CA PHE A 129 -11.91 -15.20 -5.75
C PHE A 129 -13.14 -16.09 -5.56
N LYS A 130 -13.82 -16.39 -6.67
CA LYS A 130 -14.99 -17.26 -6.69
C LYS A 130 -14.60 -18.62 -7.27
N GLY A 131 -14.66 -19.66 -6.45
CA GLY A 131 -14.28 -21.02 -6.84
C GLY A 131 -12.79 -21.19 -7.08
N HIS A 132 -12.43 -22.26 -7.79
CA HIS A 132 -11.06 -22.74 -7.89
C HIS A 132 -10.08 -21.68 -8.39
N THR A 133 -9.16 -21.28 -7.52
CA THR A 133 -8.17 -20.24 -7.78
C THR A 133 -6.78 -20.74 -7.41
N VAL A 134 -5.77 -20.39 -8.23
CA VAL A 134 -4.35 -20.62 -7.90
C VAL A 134 -3.63 -19.28 -7.87
N LEU A 135 -3.06 -18.94 -6.71
CA LEU A 135 -2.25 -17.76 -6.48
C LEU A 135 -0.76 -18.15 -6.46
N GLU A 136 -0.04 -17.76 -7.51
CA GLU A 136 1.38 -18.08 -7.66
C GLU A 136 2.28 -16.89 -7.32
N GLY A 137 3.09 -16.98 -6.26
CA GLY A 137 4.09 -15.99 -5.86
C GLY A 137 5.51 -16.41 -6.22
N GLN A 138 6.37 -15.41 -6.45
CA GLN A 138 7.80 -15.61 -6.59
C GLN A 138 8.56 -14.45 -5.94
N SER A 139 9.68 -14.76 -5.30
CA SER A 139 10.62 -13.79 -4.71
C SER A 139 12.07 -14.16 -5.05
N VAL A 140 12.92 -13.16 -5.29
CA VAL A 140 14.35 -13.30 -5.54
C VAL A 140 15.12 -12.33 -4.65
N ARG A 141 15.75 -12.84 -3.59
CA ARG A 141 16.44 -12.03 -2.59
C ARG A 141 17.96 -12.21 -2.68
N LYS A 142 18.70 -11.16 -2.37
CA LYS A 142 20.16 -11.24 -2.21
C LYS A 142 20.49 -11.30 -0.72
N LEU A 143 21.39 -12.21 -0.34
CA LEU A 143 21.87 -12.31 1.04
C LEU A 143 23.37 -12.55 1.09
N LYS A 144 23.92 -12.36 2.28
CA LYS A 144 25.33 -12.57 2.58
C LYS A 144 25.45 -13.77 3.52
N VAL A 145 26.20 -14.79 3.11
CA VAL A 145 26.47 -15.98 3.93
C VAL A 145 27.83 -15.85 4.59
N PRO A 146 27.93 -15.87 5.93
CA PRO A 146 29.23 -15.85 6.60
C PRO A 146 29.98 -17.16 6.36
N GLY A 147 31.26 -17.05 6.04
CA GLY A 147 32.19 -18.18 5.96
C GLY A 147 32.69 -18.62 7.34
N HIS A 148 33.23 -19.83 7.43
CA HIS A 148 33.91 -20.30 8.64
C HIS A 148 35.20 -19.52 8.93
N SER A 149 35.88 -19.02 7.88
CA SER A 149 37.04 -18.15 8.03
C SER A 149 36.61 -16.74 8.43
N ALA A 150 37.23 -16.19 9.47
CA ALA A 150 36.92 -14.86 9.97
C ALA A 150 36.97 -13.80 8.85
N GLY A 151 35.92 -12.97 8.76
CA GLY A 151 35.79 -11.91 7.77
C GLY A 151 35.41 -12.37 6.35
N LYS A 152 35.38 -13.68 6.06
CA LYS A 152 34.96 -14.18 4.76
C LYS A 152 33.44 -14.16 4.64
N ILE A 153 32.91 -13.55 3.59
CA ILE A 153 31.48 -13.44 3.31
C ILE A 153 31.24 -13.86 1.86
N PHE A 154 30.22 -14.67 1.62
CA PHE A 154 29.81 -15.13 0.31
C PHE A 154 28.51 -14.46 -0.12
N ASP A 155 28.44 -14.05 -1.38
CA ASP A 155 27.19 -13.60 -2.00
C ASP A 155 26.27 -14.79 -2.24
N ALA A 156 24.98 -14.64 -1.94
CA ALA A 156 24.00 -15.64 -2.30
C ALA A 156 22.71 -15.01 -2.81
N VAL A 157 22.02 -15.78 -3.65
CA VAL A 157 20.71 -15.46 -4.18
C VAL A 157 19.74 -16.53 -3.69
N VAL A 158 18.62 -16.10 -3.11
CA VAL A 158 17.51 -16.97 -2.72
C VAL A 158 16.39 -16.77 -3.72
N GLN A 159 15.88 -17.87 -4.25
CA GLN A 159 14.72 -17.87 -5.14
C GLN A 159 13.61 -18.68 -4.48
N GLU A 160 12.51 -18.02 -4.15
CA GLU A 160 11.35 -18.62 -3.50
C GLU A 160 10.17 -18.62 -4.47
N ARG A 161 9.40 -19.70 -4.47
CA ARG A 161 8.17 -19.82 -5.26
C ARG A 161 7.11 -20.51 -4.43
N THR A 162 5.89 -19.98 -4.50
CA THR A 162 4.74 -20.54 -3.83
C THR A 162 3.57 -20.61 -4.79
N ALA A 163 2.87 -21.73 -4.82
CA ALA A 163 1.54 -21.84 -5.41
C ALA A 163 0.55 -22.15 -4.28
N LEU A 164 -0.41 -21.27 -4.06
CA LEU A 164 -1.53 -21.43 -3.13
C LEU A 164 -2.79 -21.72 -3.95
N THR A 165 -3.40 -22.87 -3.73
CA THR A 165 -4.65 -23.30 -4.37
C THR A 165 -5.79 -23.13 -3.39
N LEU A 166 -6.86 -22.48 -3.84
CA LEU A 166 -8.10 -22.22 -3.11
C LEU A 166 -9.25 -22.87 -3.90
N PRO A 167 -9.60 -24.14 -3.62
CA PRO A 167 -10.60 -24.87 -4.41
C PRO A 167 -11.97 -24.19 -4.44
N ASP A 168 -12.38 -23.61 -3.32
CA ASP A 168 -13.70 -22.97 -3.16
C ASP A 168 -13.63 -21.43 -3.31
N GLY A 169 -12.44 -20.89 -3.55
CA GLY A 169 -12.18 -19.45 -3.54
C GLY A 169 -11.95 -18.92 -2.13
N MET A 170 -12.15 -17.62 -1.93
CA MET A 170 -12.01 -16.97 -0.63
C MET A 170 -12.91 -15.75 -0.47
N THR A 171 -13.22 -15.42 0.78
CA THR A 171 -13.89 -14.20 1.20
C THR A 171 -12.87 -13.31 1.88
N SER A 172 -12.90 -12.01 1.60
CA SER A 172 -12.06 -11.03 2.28
C SER A 172 -12.94 -10.09 3.08
N ARG A 173 -12.46 -9.69 4.25
CA ARG A 173 -13.12 -8.71 5.10
C ARG A 173 -12.11 -7.72 5.65
N ASP A 174 -12.36 -6.43 5.50
CA ASP A 174 -11.43 -5.35 5.82
C ASP A 174 -12.11 -4.18 6.53
N VAL A 175 -11.42 -3.59 7.49
CA VAL A 175 -11.79 -2.27 8.03
C VAL A 175 -11.42 -1.20 6.99
N ILE A 176 -12.38 -0.32 6.68
CA ILE A 176 -12.23 0.73 5.69
C ILE A 176 -11.39 1.89 6.24
N ASP A 177 -11.77 2.41 7.40
CA ASP A 177 -11.05 3.48 8.12
C ASP A 177 -10.54 2.98 9.49
N VAL A 178 -9.22 2.88 9.58
CA VAL A 178 -8.50 2.43 10.78
C VAL A 178 -8.19 3.57 11.77
N SER A 179 -8.59 4.81 11.48
CA SER A 179 -8.36 5.96 12.37
C SER A 179 -8.95 5.76 13.78
N CYS A 180 -10.08 5.04 13.86
CA CYS A 180 -10.78 4.76 15.11
C CYS A 180 -9.94 3.97 16.14
N PHE A 181 -8.92 3.21 15.72
CA PHE A 181 -8.09 2.44 16.62
C PHE A 181 -7.03 3.27 17.34
N ARG A 182 -6.62 4.42 16.78
CA ARG A 182 -5.40 5.15 17.21
C ARG A 182 -5.42 5.52 18.69
N LYS A 183 -6.50 6.19 19.13
CA LYS A 183 -6.66 6.63 20.53
C LYS A 183 -6.74 5.44 21.49
N TYR A 184 -7.42 4.37 21.09
CA TYR A 184 -7.54 3.16 21.90
C TYR A 184 -6.20 2.44 22.03
N ILE A 185 -5.43 2.33 20.93
CA ILE A 185 -4.07 1.77 20.96
C ILE A 185 -3.16 2.62 21.84
N ALA A 186 -3.15 3.95 21.69
CA ALA A 186 -2.30 4.84 22.49
C ALA A 186 -2.57 4.72 23.99
N ALA A 187 -3.82 4.51 24.39
CA ALA A 187 -4.21 4.33 25.78
C ALA A 187 -3.78 2.97 26.37
N ASN A 188 -3.62 1.92 25.54
CA ASN A 188 -3.51 0.55 26.02
C ASN A 188 -2.20 -0.18 25.63
N ALA A 189 -1.53 0.20 24.55
CA ALA A 189 -0.40 -0.54 23.97
C ALA A 189 0.72 -0.85 24.97
N VAL A 190 1.03 0.09 25.87
CA VAL A 190 2.05 -0.11 26.92
C VAL A 190 1.64 -1.23 27.87
N SER A 191 0.37 -1.26 28.30
CA SER A 191 -0.16 -2.33 29.16
C SER A 191 -0.23 -3.67 28.45
N TRP A 192 -0.49 -3.68 27.15
CA TRP A 192 -0.51 -4.89 26.33
C TRP A 192 0.88 -5.49 26.20
N TYR A 193 1.89 -4.70 25.82
CA TYR A 193 3.28 -5.15 25.80
C TYR A 193 3.73 -5.69 27.14
N LYS A 194 3.32 -5.03 28.23
CA LYS A 194 3.59 -5.49 29.59
C LYS A 194 2.93 -6.85 29.84
N SER A 195 1.63 -6.99 29.61
CA SER A 195 0.88 -8.22 29.86
C SER A 195 1.40 -9.41 29.04
N VAL A 196 1.55 -9.21 27.74
CA VAL A 196 2.04 -10.24 26.79
C VAL A 196 3.40 -10.78 27.21
N ASN A 197 4.30 -9.92 27.67
CA ASN A 197 5.63 -10.35 28.10
C ASN A 197 5.65 -10.87 29.53
N GLU A 198 5.03 -10.16 30.47
CA GLU A 198 5.06 -10.50 31.89
C GLU A 198 4.21 -11.72 32.23
N VAL A 199 2.98 -11.78 31.72
CA VAL A 199 2.00 -12.82 32.04
C VAL A 199 2.10 -13.96 31.02
N GLY A 200 2.09 -13.62 29.73
CA GLY A 200 2.13 -14.60 28.64
C GLY A 200 3.52 -15.19 28.37
N TYR A 201 4.60 -14.62 28.94
CA TYR A 201 5.99 -15.03 28.71
C TYR A 201 6.35 -15.12 27.22
N ARG A 202 5.77 -14.24 26.39
CA ARG A 202 5.89 -14.32 24.93
C ARG A 202 7.27 -13.90 24.43
N HIS A 203 7.95 -12.98 25.12
CA HIS A 203 9.20 -12.33 24.66
C HIS A 203 9.01 -11.48 23.39
N ALA A 204 7.84 -10.87 23.23
CA ALA A 204 7.50 -9.96 22.16
C ALA A 204 8.40 -8.72 22.21
N THR A 205 8.93 -8.32 21.05
CA THR A 205 9.74 -7.14 20.86
C THR A 205 8.95 -5.97 20.27
N ASN A 206 9.53 -4.77 20.30
CA ASN A 206 8.89 -3.57 19.77
C ASN A 206 8.54 -3.74 18.28
N GLY A 207 7.28 -3.50 17.90
CA GLY A 207 6.76 -3.79 16.56
C GLY A 207 6.07 -5.15 16.39
N ASP A 208 6.25 -6.10 17.32
CA ASP A 208 5.64 -7.44 17.17
C ASP A 208 4.14 -7.47 17.45
N LEU A 209 3.64 -6.57 18.30
CA LEU A 209 2.23 -6.49 18.69
C LEU A 209 1.39 -5.91 17.54
N ARG A 210 0.32 -6.63 17.17
CA ARG A 210 -0.51 -6.28 16.02
C ARG A 210 -1.98 -6.42 16.33
N ILE A 211 -2.80 -5.61 15.66
CA ILE A 211 -4.26 -5.79 15.62
C ILE A 211 -4.66 -6.24 14.22
N VAL A 212 -5.45 -7.30 14.11
CA VAL A 212 -6.08 -7.72 12.86
C VAL A 212 -7.14 -6.70 12.46
N VAL A 213 -6.98 -6.10 11.28
CA VAL A 213 -7.95 -5.17 10.66
C VAL A 213 -8.50 -5.70 9.34
N GLY A 214 -8.04 -6.87 8.91
CA GLY A 214 -8.68 -7.60 7.84
C GLY A 214 -8.14 -9.02 7.72
N TRP A 215 -8.91 -9.88 7.06
CA TRP A 215 -8.56 -11.27 6.83
C TRP A 215 -9.06 -11.78 5.47
N ASP A 216 -8.40 -12.81 4.94
CA ASP A 216 -8.86 -13.62 3.81
C ASP A 216 -9.18 -15.01 4.33
N HIS A 217 -10.45 -15.42 4.32
CA HIS A 217 -10.88 -16.73 4.77
C HIS A 217 -11.29 -17.62 3.61
N CYS A 218 -10.99 -18.91 3.74
CA CYS A 218 -11.53 -19.94 2.88
C CYS A 218 -12.01 -21.15 3.70
N SER A 219 -12.66 -22.08 3.00
CA SER A 219 -13.09 -23.37 3.57
C SER A 219 -12.07 -24.48 3.33
N SER A 220 -11.24 -24.35 2.29
CA SER A 220 -10.22 -25.32 1.91
C SER A 220 -9.06 -24.64 1.21
N TRP A 221 -7.85 -25.18 1.39
CA TRP A 221 -6.65 -24.68 0.77
C TRP A 221 -5.61 -25.79 0.60
N SER A 222 -4.75 -25.64 -0.39
CA SER A 222 -3.48 -26.35 -0.44
C SER A 222 -2.38 -25.42 -0.93
N ARG A 223 -1.14 -25.70 -0.57
CA ARG A 223 0.00 -24.92 -1.05
C ARG A 223 1.20 -25.80 -1.30
N VAL A 224 2.02 -25.36 -2.24
CA VAL A 224 3.36 -25.86 -2.44
C VAL A 224 4.31 -24.68 -2.47
N THR A 225 5.29 -24.73 -1.59
CA THR A 225 6.34 -23.73 -1.48
C THR A 225 7.69 -24.36 -1.76
N SER A 226 8.56 -23.64 -2.45
CA SER A 226 9.92 -24.06 -2.75
C SER A 226 10.90 -22.91 -2.57
N SER A 227 12.11 -23.23 -2.16
CA SER A 227 13.22 -22.29 -2.09
C SER A 227 14.49 -22.92 -2.67
N SER A 228 15.29 -22.10 -3.34
CA SER A 228 16.62 -22.43 -3.84
C SER A 228 17.60 -21.34 -3.42
N ILE A 229 18.56 -21.68 -2.56
CA ILE A 229 19.64 -20.79 -2.15
C ILE A 229 20.88 -21.12 -2.96
N ILE A 230 21.37 -20.15 -3.73
CA ILE A 230 22.56 -20.27 -4.58
C ILE A 230 23.65 -19.38 -3.97
N VAL A 231 24.67 -20.00 -3.38
CA VAL A 231 25.83 -19.31 -2.81
C VAL A 231 26.94 -19.26 -3.86
N HIS A 232 27.36 -18.05 -4.24
CA HIS A 232 28.45 -17.81 -5.16
C HIS A 232 29.80 -17.98 -4.47
N ILE A 233 30.68 -18.77 -5.06
CA ILE A 233 32.02 -19.05 -4.57
C ILE A 233 33.01 -18.39 -5.54
N PRO A 234 33.70 -17.31 -5.11
CA PRO A 234 34.77 -16.70 -5.89
C PRO A 234 35.88 -17.74 -6.14
N ASN A 235 36.30 -17.88 -7.39
CA ASN A 235 37.48 -18.66 -7.75
C ASN A 235 38.64 -17.70 -7.99
N ASP A 236 39.77 -17.91 -7.32
CA ASP A 236 40.92 -17.00 -7.37
C ASP A 236 41.69 -17.04 -8.71
N GLU A 237 41.43 -18.00 -9.61
CA GLU A 237 42.26 -18.20 -10.81
C GLU A 237 41.53 -18.42 -12.15
N THR A 238 40.19 -18.33 -12.24
CA THR A 238 39.47 -18.48 -13.53
C THR A 238 38.20 -17.63 -13.64
N THR A 239 37.80 -17.29 -14.87
CA THR A 239 36.52 -16.63 -15.20
C THR A 239 35.26 -17.48 -14.93
N SER A 240 35.43 -18.68 -14.34
CA SER A 240 34.34 -19.58 -14.00
C SER A 240 33.88 -19.37 -12.56
N THR A 241 32.67 -18.84 -12.37
CA THR A 241 32.03 -18.70 -11.06
C THR A 241 31.51 -20.05 -10.58
N SER A 242 32.09 -20.59 -9.51
CA SER A 242 31.56 -21.79 -8.85
C SER A 242 30.39 -21.41 -7.93
N PHE A 243 29.50 -22.35 -7.65
CA PHE A 243 28.41 -22.12 -6.69
C PHE A 243 28.04 -23.39 -5.93
N SER A 244 27.30 -23.20 -4.85
CA SER A 244 26.60 -24.26 -4.15
C SER A 244 25.12 -23.94 -4.07
N ARG A 245 24.30 -24.97 -4.29
CA ARG A 245 22.85 -24.85 -4.33
C ARG A 245 22.21 -25.68 -3.21
N PHE A 246 21.28 -25.07 -2.49
CA PHE A 246 20.50 -25.69 -1.43
C PHE A 246 19.02 -25.50 -1.75
N ASP A 247 18.34 -26.60 -2.08
CA ASP A 247 16.90 -26.59 -2.37
C ASP A 247 16.10 -27.06 -1.15
N GLY A 248 14.89 -26.52 -1.01
CA GLY A 248 13.86 -26.93 -0.05
C GLY A 248 12.50 -26.88 -0.70
N ARG A 249 11.60 -27.79 -0.33
CA ARG A 249 10.21 -27.82 -0.78
C ARG A 249 9.31 -28.30 0.35
N ILE A 250 8.21 -27.60 0.56
CA ILE A 250 7.23 -27.88 1.61
C ILE A 250 5.84 -27.81 0.96
N GLY A 251 4.99 -28.79 1.25
CA GLY A 251 3.59 -28.80 0.89
C GLY A 251 2.74 -28.84 2.15
N ALA A 252 1.57 -28.22 2.12
CA ALA A 252 0.57 -28.32 3.17
C ALA A 252 -0.82 -28.13 2.56
N ASP A 253 -1.82 -28.70 3.19
CA ASP A 253 -3.23 -28.52 2.86
C ASP A 253 -4.07 -28.51 4.13
N GLY A 254 -5.28 -28.00 4.00
CA GLY A 254 -6.21 -27.90 5.11
C GLY A 254 -7.64 -27.68 4.65
N THR A 255 -8.57 -28.10 5.49
CA THR A 255 -10.01 -27.89 5.33
C THR A 255 -10.57 -27.38 6.64
N GLY A 256 -11.59 -26.54 6.58
CA GLY A 256 -12.26 -25.98 7.76
C GLY A 256 -13.14 -26.96 8.53
N VAL A 257 -12.76 -28.23 8.58
CA VAL A 257 -13.40 -29.24 9.42
C VAL A 257 -12.75 -29.15 10.80
N LEU A 258 -13.56 -28.99 11.85
CA LEU A 258 -13.06 -28.86 13.22
C LEU A 258 -12.79 -30.23 13.84
N GLU A 259 -11.66 -30.35 14.54
CA GLU A 259 -11.39 -31.50 15.42
C GLU A 259 -12.00 -31.23 16.80
N PRO A 260 -12.94 -32.07 17.29
CA PRO A 260 -13.52 -31.89 18.62
C PRO A 260 -12.51 -32.16 19.73
N MET A 261 -12.51 -31.31 20.75
CA MET A 261 -11.91 -31.53 22.06
C MET A 261 -12.95 -32.15 23.01
N ASP A 262 -12.46 -32.76 24.09
CA ASP A 262 -13.32 -33.38 25.11
C ASP A 262 -14.18 -32.28 25.79
N GLY A 263 -15.51 -32.37 25.65
CA GLY A 263 -16.46 -31.36 26.13
C GLY A 263 -17.01 -30.41 25.06
N ASP A 264 -16.57 -30.49 23.80
CA ASP A 264 -17.14 -29.70 22.71
C ASP A 264 -18.53 -30.20 22.29
N GLU A 265 -19.50 -29.29 22.16
CA GLU A 265 -20.80 -29.58 21.56
C GLU A 265 -20.82 -29.22 20.06
N LEU A 266 -20.35 -30.14 19.21
CA LEU A 266 -20.51 -29.99 17.75
C LEU A 266 -21.94 -30.30 17.33
N LEU A 267 -22.70 -29.27 16.98
CA LEU A 267 -24.06 -29.42 16.44
C LEU A 267 -24.11 -30.21 15.11
N ASN A 268 -23.03 -30.14 14.32
CA ASN A 268 -22.90 -30.81 13.01
C ASN A 268 -21.47 -31.37 12.85
N ASP A 269 -21.25 -32.61 13.26
CA ASP A 269 -20.00 -33.33 13.04
C ASP A 269 -19.67 -33.42 11.53
N GLY A 270 -18.43 -33.09 11.16
CA GLY A 270 -17.97 -33.05 9.76
C GLY A 270 -18.39 -31.81 8.95
N ALA A 271 -19.00 -30.78 9.56
CA ALA A 271 -19.27 -29.51 8.88
C ALA A 271 -17.98 -28.80 8.46
N VAL A 272 -17.99 -28.18 7.28
CA VAL A 272 -16.87 -27.38 6.76
C VAL A 272 -17.17 -25.90 6.98
N TYR A 273 -16.35 -25.24 7.78
CA TYR A 273 -16.45 -23.82 8.09
C TYR A 273 -15.50 -22.97 7.23
N PRO A 274 -15.85 -21.72 6.90
CA PRO A 274 -14.95 -20.77 6.25
C PRO A 274 -14.02 -20.11 7.29
N ASN A 275 -13.31 -20.93 8.07
CA ASN A 275 -12.51 -20.51 9.23
C ASN A 275 -11.00 -20.56 8.97
N GLN A 276 -10.58 -20.87 7.74
CA GLN A 276 -9.17 -20.97 7.37
C GLN A 276 -8.68 -19.58 6.95
N SER A 277 -8.00 -18.86 7.83
CA SER A 277 -7.44 -17.54 7.50
C SER A 277 -6.15 -17.72 6.70
N ILE A 278 -6.08 -17.27 5.46
CA ILE A 278 -4.87 -17.46 4.62
C ILE A 278 -3.98 -16.21 4.65
N PHE A 279 -4.59 -15.04 4.75
CA PHE A 279 -3.91 -13.76 4.89
C PHE A 279 -4.55 -12.95 6.00
N LEU A 280 -3.72 -12.19 6.72
CA LEU A 280 -4.15 -11.20 7.70
C LEU A 280 -3.59 -9.82 7.31
N ARG A 281 -4.42 -8.78 7.42
CA ARG A 281 -3.99 -7.39 7.37
C ARG A 281 -3.96 -6.86 8.80
N THR A 282 -2.85 -6.25 9.15
CA THR A 282 -2.59 -5.83 10.52
C THR A 282 -2.30 -4.34 10.64
N LEU A 283 -2.68 -3.77 11.79
CA LEU A 283 -2.08 -2.56 12.34
C LEU A 283 -0.90 -2.95 13.21
N ASN A 284 0.29 -2.50 12.86
CA ASN A 284 1.53 -2.74 13.58
C ASN A 284 1.79 -1.62 14.57
N ILE A 285 2.03 -2.00 15.83
CA ILE A 285 2.18 -1.06 16.93
C ILE A 285 3.65 -1.02 17.34
N SER A 286 4.23 0.17 17.38
CA SER A 286 5.55 0.39 17.95
C SER A 286 5.52 1.55 18.94
N VAL A 287 6.34 1.44 19.98
CA VAL A 287 6.51 2.50 21.00
C VAL A 287 7.87 3.18 20.84
N CYS A 288 8.02 4.41 21.30
CA CYS A 288 9.29 5.11 21.27
C CYS A 288 10.34 4.45 22.19
N GLU A 289 11.61 4.77 21.97
CA GLU A 289 12.74 4.12 22.66
C GLU A 289 12.69 4.31 24.18
N ASP A 290 12.21 5.45 24.67
CA ASP A 290 12.10 5.72 26.11
C ASP A 290 11.08 4.78 26.79
N ILE A 291 9.92 4.58 26.15
CA ILE A 291 8.88 3.65 26.63
C ILE A 291 9.40 2.21 26.52
N TRP A 292 10.01 1.87 25.39
CA TRP A 292 10.54 0.53 25.16
C TRP A 292 11.64 0.15 26.16
N SER A 293 12.58 1.06 26.41
CA SER A 293 13.66 0.88 27.38
C SER A 293 13.10 0.64 28.77
N LYS A 294 12.07 1.41 29.17
CA LYS A 294 11.41 1.20 30.46
C LYS A 294 10.73 -0.17 30.56
N LEU A 295 9.99 -0.58 29.53
CA LEU A 295 9.38 -1.92 29.46
C LEU A 295 10.42 -3.04 29.54
N ALA A 296 11.57 -2.84 28.89
CA ALA A 296 12.69 -3.78 28.91
C ALA A 296 13.31 -3.91 30.31
N GLU A 297 13.52 -2.79 31.00
CA GLU A 297 14.04 -2.80 32.38
C GLU A 297 13.04 -3.43 33.36
N ASP A 298 11.74 -3.12 33.23
CA ASP A 298 10.68 -3.72 34.05
C ASP A 298 10.62 -5.25 33.84
N PHE A 299 10.87 -5.73 32.62
CA PHE A 299 10.85 -7.14 32.27
C PHE A 299 12.15 -7.91 32.58
N ARG A 300 13.30 -7.23 32.60
CA ARG A 300 14.64 -7.84 32.82
C ARG A 300 14.68 -8.84 33.99
N PRO A 301 14.11 -8.55 35.18
CA PRO A 301 14.15 -9.48 36.31
C PRO A 301 13.47 -10.82 36.05
N ARG A 302 12.49 -10.90 35.15
CA ARG A 302 11.76 -12.14 34.85
C ARG A 302 12.57 -13.11 34.00
N ILE A 303 13.41 -12.60 33.10
CA ILE A 303 14.32 -13.41 32.27
C ILE A 303 15.55 -13.81 33.07
N GLU A 304 16.19 -12.84 33.72
CA GLU A 304 17.49 -13.05 34.38
C GLU A 304 17.38 -13.90 35.65
N ARG A 305 16.17 -14.07 36.23
CA ARG A 305 15.94 -15.01 37.35
C ARG A 305 16.34 -16.45 37.02
N PHE A 306 16.32 -16.83 35.74
CA PHE A 306 16.67 -18.17 35.27
C PHE A 306 18.06 -18.24 34.60
N MET A 307 18.79 -17.13 34.53
CA MET A 307 20.14 -17.03 33.93
C MET A 307 21.18 -16.69 35.00
N ARG A 308 22.47 -16.91 34.71
CA ARG A 308 23.55 -16.43 35.59
C ARG A 308 23.50 -14.89 35.65
N PRO A 309 23.69 -14.26 36.83
CA PRO A 309 23.70 -12.80 36.94
C PRO A 309 24.73 -12.22 35.97
N LEU A 310 24.28 -11.35 35.07
CA LEU A 310 25.17 -10.65 34.16
C LEU A 310 25.96 -9.57 34.95
N PRO A 311 27.20 -9.24 34.53
CA PRO A 311 27.95 -8.14 35.14
C PRO A 311 27.13 -6.84 35.14
N ALA A 312 27.23 -6.06 36.22
CA ALA A 312 26.58 -4.77 36.32
C ALA A 312 26.98 -3.87 35.12
N GLY A 313 25.98 -3.31 34.44
CA GLY A 313 26.16 -2.50 33.23
C GLY A 313 26.08 -3.27 31.90
N THR A 314 25.77 -4.58 31.92
CA THR A 314 25.48 -5.31 30.68
C THR A 314 24.16 -4.80 30.07
N PRO A 315 24.14 -4.36 28.80
CA PRO A 315 22.91 -3.92 28.15
C PRO A 315 21.91 -5.07 28.03
N PHE A 316 20.64 -4.81 28.34
CA PHE A 316 19.58 -5.79 28.11
C PHE A 316 19.44 -6.05 26.62
N LYS A 317 19.39 -7.34 26.24
CA LYS A 317 19.18 -7.76 24.86
C LYS A 317 17.94 -8.65 24.79
N TRP A 318 16.93 -8.17 24.07
CA TRP A 318 15.78 -8.99 23.72
C TRP A 318 16.20 -10.10 22.76
N GLU A 319 15.92 -11.35 23.12
CA GLU A 319 15.95 -12.48 22.19
C GLU A 319 14.55 -12.65 21.60
N SER A 320 14.27 -11.97 20.47
CA SER A 320 12.98 -12.13 19.79
C SER A 320 12.82 -13.56 19.27
N ARG A 321 11.66 -14.16 19.56
CA ARG A 321 11.19 -15.43 18.97
C ARG A 321 10.19 -15.20 17.83
N PHE A 322 9.93 -13.95 17.48
CA PHE A 322 8.96 -13.50 16.48
C PHE A 322 9.64 -13.10 15.17
N ILE A 323 8.83 -12.80 14.15
CA ILE A 323 9.32 -12.45 12.81
C ILE A 323 10.47 -11.45 12.90
N LYS A 324 11.65 -11.87 12.41
CA LYS A 324 12.85 -11.03 12.42
C LYS A 324 12.74 -9.78 11.57
N MET A 325 11.93 -9.79 10.52
CA MET A 325 11.81 -8.66 9.61
C MET A 325 10.41 -8.63 8.99
N HIS A 326 9.62 -7.64 9.38
CA HIS A 326 8.36 -7.28 8.76
C HIS A 326 8.45 -5.82 8.30
N PRO A 327 7.96 -5.45 7.10
CA PRO A 327 8.13 -4.09 6.56
C PRO A 327 7.69 -2.99 7.54
N ALA A 328 6.54 -3.17 8.19
CA ALA A 328 6.01 -2.21 9.15
C ALA A 328 6.91 -1.94 10.37
N ASN A 329 7.70 -2.92 10.83
CA ASN A 329 8.57 -2.75 12.02
C ASN A 329 9.67 -1.73 11.72
N GLU A 330 10.31 -1.85 10.57
CA GLU A 330 11.36 -0.93 10.11
C GLU A 330 10.79 0.45 9.76
N ILE A 331 9.62 0.49 9.09
CA ILE A 331 8.92 1.75 8.78
C ILE A 331 8.60 2.50 10.08
N ASN A 332 7.98 1.83 11.06
CA ASN A 332 7.67 2.44 12.36
C ASN A 332 8.91 2.97 13.07
N ALA A 333 10.01 2.22 13.07
CA ALA A 333 11.28 2.65 13.64
C ALA A 333 11.83 3.92 12.97
N LEU A 334 11.70 4.03 11.64
CA LEU A 334 12.09 5.22 10.89
C LEU A 334 11.14 6.41 11.15
N LEU A 335 9.84 6.18 11.30
CA LEU A 335 8.86 7.22 11.64
C LEU A 335 9.15 7.82 13.02
N LEU A 336 9.39 6.99 14.04
CA LEU A 336 9.75 7.44 15.40
C LEU A 336 11.05 8.25 15.41
N LYS A 337 12.02 7.91 14.54
CA LYS A 337 13.25 8.72 14.37
C LYS A 337 12.98 10.10 13.77
N GLN A 338 12.01 10.22 12.86
CA GLN A 338 11.66 11.50 12.24
C GLN A 338 10.88 12.42 13.16
N LYS A 339 10.14 11.86 14.13
CA LYS A 339 9.27 12.59 15.06
C LYS A 339 9.57 12.15 16.50
N PRO A 340 10.66 12.65 17.11
CA PRO A 340 11.14 12.17 18.42
C PRO A 340 10.19 12.43 19.60
N HIS A 341 9.19 13.29 19.44
CA HIS A 341 8.22 13.62 20.49
C HIS A 341 7.06 12.63 20.58
N ALA A 342 6.80 11.87 19.52
CA ALA A 342 5.73 10.92 19.53
C ALA A 342 6.09 9.69 20.37
N LYS A 343 5.06 9.09 20.97
CA LYS A 343 5.19 7.91 21.82
C LYS A 343 4.92 6.63 21.06
N PHE A 344 4.11 6.70 20.01
CA PHE A 344 3.66 5.55 19.24
C PHE A 344 3.85 5.77 17.75
N ALA A 345 4.13 4.70 17.02
CA ALA A 345 3.98 4.65 15.58
C ALA A 345 3.03 3.51 15.23
N ILE A 346 2.06 3.81 14.38
CA ILE A 346 1.07 2.86 13.90
C ILE A 346 1.07 2.91 12.38
N THR A 347 1.37 1.79 11.76
CA THR A 347 1.26 1.58 10.31
C THR A 347 0.42 0.35 10.04
N GLN A 348 -0.20 0.32 8.87
CA GLN A 348 -1.01 -0.80 8.40
C GLN A 348 -0.31 -1.50 7.25
N ASP A 349 -0.67 -2.75 7.00
CA ASP A 349 -0.09 -3.51 5.89
C ASP A 349 -0.33 -2.84 4.53
N SER A 350 -1.47 -2.18 4.35
CA SER A 350 -1.78 -1.46 3.12
C SER A 350 -0.82 -0.28 2.84
N ASP A 351 -0.14 0.27 3.85
CA ASP A 351 0.81 1.37 3.68
C ASP A 351 2.01 0.91 2.84
N TRP A 352 2.64 -0.21 3.21
CA TRP A 352 3.80 -0.75 2.48
C TRP A 352 3.38 -1.52 1.21
N ILE A 353 2.20 -2.14 1.20
CA ILE A 353 1.66 -2.81 0.00
C ILE A 353 1.43 -1.79 -1.12
N SER A 354 0.89 -0.60 -0.79
CA SER A 354 0.54 0.43 -1.78
C SER A 354 1.72 0.99 -2.56
N VAL A 355 2.95 0.77 -2.09
CA VAL A 355 4.19 1.25 -2.72
C VAL A 355 5.01 0.14 -3.38
N LEU A 356 4.49 -1.09 -3.40
CA LEU A 356 5.03 -2.17 -4.21
C LEU A 356 4.82 -1.87 -5.69
N LYS A 357 5.80 -2.25 -6.50
CA LYS A 357 5.76 -2.11 -7.96
C LYS A 357 5.60 -3.48 -8.61
N PRO A 358 4.91 -3.59 -9.76
CA PRO A 358 4.71 -4.87 -10.44
C PRO A 358 6.00 -5.61 -10.84
N ASP A 359 7.11 -4.88 -10.98
CA ASP A 359 8.44 -5.41 -11.33
C ASP A 359 9.34 -5.69 -10.11
N ASP A 360 8.84 -5.47 -8.88
CA ASP A 360 9.57 -5.82 -7.67
C ASP A 360 9.76 -7.35 -7.58
N SER A 361 11.01 -7.78 -7.74
CA SER A 361 11.38 -9.20 -7.60
C SER A 361 11.48 -9.66 -6.15
N SER A 362 11.46 -8.74 -5.18
CA SER A 362 11.51 -8.99 -3.74
C SER A 362 10.97 -7.78 -2.99
N LEU A 363 10.59 -7.95 -1.73
CA LEU A 363 10.26 -6.80 -0.88
C LEU A 363 11.46 -5.83 -0.80
N PRO A 364 11.24 -4.51 -1.00
CA PRO A 364 12.26 -3.49 -0.79
C PRO A 364 12.87 -3.53 0.62
N ASN A 365 14.05 -2.95 0.78
CA ASN A 365 14.60 -2.70 2.12
C ASN A 365 13.89 -1.49 2.77
N ALA A 366 14.12 -1.29 4.08
CA ALA A 366 13.50 -0.24 4.88
C ALA A 366 13.66 1.18 4.30
N ASP A 367 14.89 1.55 3.89
CA ASP A 367 15.18 2.88 3.36
C ASP A 367 14.45 3.11 2.03
N GLU A 368 14.43 2.08 1.17
CA GLU A 368 13.70 2.13 -0.10
C GLU A 368 12.18 2.20 0.13
N PHE A 369 11.64 1.42 1.08
CA PHE A 369 10.23 1.53 1.48
C PHE A 369 9.90 2.94 1.96
N LEU A 370 10.70 3.51 2.84
CA LEU A 370 10.48 4.86 3.35
C LEU A 370 10.51 5.89 2.22
N LEU A 371 11.47 5.80 1.30
CA LEU A 371 11.54 6.71 0.15
C LEU A 371 10.26 6.64 -0.69
N ARG A 372 9.78 5.43 -1.00
CA ARG A 372 8.54 5.25 -1.78
C ARG A 372 7.30 5.70 -1.00
N ILE A 373 7.23 5.43 0.30
CA ILE A 373 6.15 5.90 1.19
C ILE A 373 6.09 7.41 1.22
N LEU A 374 7.23 8.09 1.35
CA LEU A 374 7.29 9.55 1.38
C LEU A 374 6.90 10.19 0.04
N GLU A 375 6.86 9.44 -1.08
CA GLU A 375 6.26 9.94 -2.33
C GLU A 375 4.73 9.98 -2.24
N VAL A 376 4.11 9.01 -1.58
CA VAL A 376 2.67 8.75 -1.58
C VAL A 376 1.94 9.34 -0.36
N TYR A 377 2.60 9.35 0.80
CA TYR A 377 2.00 9.65 2.09
C TYR A 377 2.62 10.88 2.76
N ASN A 378 1.80 11.57 3.54
CA ASN A 378 2.23 12.50 4.58
C ASN A 378 2.45 11.73 5.89
N ILE A 379 3.46 12.15 6.65
CA ILE A 379 3.64 11.70 8.04
C ILE A 379 2.81 12.64 8.92
N CYS A 380 1.78 12.07 9.54
CA CYS A 380 0.85 12.77 10.42
C CYS A 380 1.12 12.39 11.88
N GLU A 381 0.70 13.26 12.80
CA GLU A 381 0.85 13.05 14.25
C GLU A 381 -0.43 13.53 14.95
N GLU A 382 -1.02 12.66 15.77
CA GLU A 382 -2.24 12.92 16.55
C GLU A 382 -2.13 12.16 17.88
N ASP A 383 -2.40 12.83 19.01
CA ASP A 383 -2.38 12.22 20.35
C ASP A 383 -1.11 11.38 20.67
N ASP A 384 0.08 11.92 20.36
CA ASP A 384 1.39 11.25 20.47
C ASP A 384 1.57 10.01 19.56
N VAL A 385 0.69 9.81 18.58
CA VAL A 385 0.73 8.71 17.59
C VAL A 385 1.15 9.25 16.23
N ILE A 386 2.22 8.70 15.66
CA ILE A 386 2.60 8.91 14.26
C ILE A 386 1.93 7.86 13.38
N PHE A 387 1.41 8.30 12.24
CA PHE A 387 0.78 7.44 11.24
C PHE A 387 0.94 8.05 9.83
N LEU A 388 0.50 7.30 8.83
CA LEU A 388 0.56 7.70 7.43
C LEU A 388 -0.83 8.06 6.90
N GLU A 389 -0.93 9.16 6.18
CA GLU A 389 -2.12 9.55 5.42
C GLU A 389 -1.75 9.85 3.98
N TYR A 390 -2.60 9.45 3.03
CA TYR A 390 -2.34 9.72 1.63
C TYR A 390 -2.22 11.21 1.34
N LYS A 391 -1.26 11.59 0.50
CA LYS A 391 -1.19 12.94 -0.04
C LYS A 391 -2.40 13.19 -0.95
N PRO A 392 -3.24 14.20 -0.68
CA PRO A 392 -4.39 14.50 -1.53
C PRO A 392 -4.00 14.73 -2.99
N GLN A 393 -2.87 15.40 -3.22
CA GLN A 393 -2.33 15.64 -4.54
C GLN A 393 -1.90 14.37 -5.28
N PHE A 394 -1.35 13.39 -4.55
CA PHE A 394 -0.96 12.11 -5.13
C PHE A 394 -2.20 11.33 -5.56
N LEU A 395 -3.21 11.24 -4.67
CA LEU A 395 -4.48 10.60 -4.99
C LEU A 395 -5.14 11.26 -6.20
N TYR A 396 -5.20 12.59 -6.21
CA TYR A 396 -5.85 13.35 -7.26
C TYR A 396 -5.20 13.07 -8.62
N ARG A 397 -3.88 13.18 -8.71
CA ARG A 397 -3.15 12.95 -9.96
C ARG A 397 -3.23 11.50 -10.44
N THR A 398 -3.31 10.54 -9.52
CA THR A 398 -3.23 9.11 -9.85
C THR A 398 -4.60 8.54 -10.24
N TYR A 399 -5.66 8.95 -9.55
CA TYR A 399 -6.98 8.31 -9.65
C TYR A 399 -8.04 9.18 -10.34
N ILE A 400 -7.71 10.41 -10.74
CA ILE A 400 -8.70 11.28 -11.37
C ILE A 400 -9.23 10.66 -12.66
N THR A 401 -10.56 10.67 -12.77
CA THR A 401 -11.26 10.39 -14.02
C THR A 401 -12.06 11.63 -14.40
N HIS A 402 -12.07 11.96 -15.69
CA HIS A 402 -12.80 13.11 -16.21
C HIS A 402 -13.37 12.86 -17.60
N ASP A 403 -14.47 13.55 -17.92
CA ASP A 403 -15.15 13.45 -19.22
C ASP A 403 -14.64 14.45 -20.28
N TYR A 404 -13.59 15.23 -19.96
CA TYR A 404 -12.94 16.14 -20.91
C TYR A 404 -12.08 15.40 -21.94
N ASP A 405 -11.44 16.17 -22.81
CA ASP A 405 -10.54 15.65 -23.84
C ASP A 405 -9.49 14.68 -23.24
N PRO A 406 -9.36 13.44 -23.74
CA PRO A 406 -8.44 12.44 -23.19
C PRO A 406 -6.96 12.83 -23.22
N SER A 407 -6.58 13.87 -23.97
CA SER A 407 -5.21 14.38 -23.99
C SER A 407 -4.83 15.18 -22.74
N LEU A 408 -5.80 15.57 -21.91
CA LEU A 408 -5.60 16.30 -20.65
C LEU A 408 -5.15 15.37 -19.52
N THR A 409 -3.92 14.88 -19.58
CA THR A 409 -3.42 13.81 -18.71
C THR A 409 -2.83 14.27 -17.39
N LEU A 410 -2.48 15.54 -17.24
CA LEU A 410 -1.91 16.09 -16.01
C LEU A 410 -2.96 16.90 -15.26
N ALA A 411 -3.41 16.39 -14.11
CA ALA A 411 -4.34 17.09 -13.23
C ALA A 411 -3.61 17.87 -12.12
N LEU A 412 -4.08 19.08 -11.85
CA LEU A 412 -3.49 19.99 -10.87
C LEU A 412 -4.35 20.06 -9.61
N TRP A 413 -3.81 19.61 -8.48
CA TRP A 413 -4.48 19.71 -7.18
C TRP A 413 -4.41 21.13 -6.59
N GLU A 414 -3.39 21.90 -6.98
CA GLU A 414 -3.33 23.36 -6.83
C GLU A 414 -3.50 24.02 -8.21
N PRO A 415 -4.74 24.23 -8.69
CA PRO A 415 -4.96 24.93 -9.96
C PRO A 415 -4.21 26.25 -10.01
N THR A 416 -3.54 26.49 -11.13
CA THR A 416 -2.69 27.67 -11.34
C THR A 416 -2.87 28.10 -12.79
N VAL A 417 -2.75 29.40 -13.06
CA VAL A 417 -2.87 29.90 -14.44
C VAL A 417 -1.68 29.43 -15.26
N ILE A 418 -1.94 28.63 -16.31
CA ILE A 418 -0.92 28.16 -17.25
C ILE A 418 -1.34 28.55 -18.67
N ALA A 419 -0.37 29.01 -19.45
CA ALA A 419 -0.59 29.33 -20.86
C ALA A 419 -0.32 28.11 -21.75
N VAL A 420 -1.09 27.96 -22.83
CA VAL A 420 -0.71 27.07 -23.93
C VAL A 420 0.60 27.60 -24.54
N GLY A 421 1.58 26.73 -24.73
CA GLY A 421 2.94 27.10 -25.12
C GLY A 421 3.92 27.27 -23.95
N ALA A 422 3.46 27.21 -22.70
CA ALA A 422 4.35 27.23 -21.54
C ALA A 422 5.32 26.04 -21.58
N VAL A 423 6.60 26.32 -21.35
CA VAL A 423 7.65 25.32 -21.18
C VAL A 423 8.04 25.31 -19.71
N GLY A 424 8.11 24.12 -19.12
CA GLY A 424 8.34 24.00 -17.69
C GLY A 424 8.39 22.57 -17.21
N TYR A 425 8.24 22.39 -15.90
CA TYR A 425 8.22 21.09 -15.26
C TYR A 425 7.24 21.09 -14.09
N PHE A 426 6.78 19.91 -13.70
CA PHE A 426 5.95 19.76 -12.52
C PHE A 426 6.82 19.56 -11.27
N SER A 427 6.81 20.52 -10.35
CA SER A 427 7.52 20.40 -9.06
C SER A 427 6.75 19.48 -8.14
N ARG A 428 7.33 18.31 -7.82
CA ARG A 428 6.76 17.39 -6.81
C ARG A 428 6.81 17.98 -5.40
N LYS A 429 7.74 18.90 -5.14
CA LYS A 429 7.90 19.55 -3.83
C LYS A 429 6.79 20.56 -3.57
N ASP A 430 6.48 21.36 -4.57
CA ASP A 430 5.52 22.47 -4.45
C ASP A 430 4.13 22.09 -4.99
N ASP A 431 4.00 20.91 -5.59
CA ASP A 431 2.80 20.37 -6.24
C ASP A 431 2.21 21.31 -7.30
N LYS A 432 3.09 22.01 -8.02
CA LYS A 432 2.73 23.03 -9.00
C LYS A 432 3.53 22.88 -10.27
N PHE A 433 2.93 23.34 -11.37
CA PHE A 433 3.65 23.53 -12.61
C PHE A 433 4.50 24.79 -12.54
N ILE A 434 5.82 24.63 -12.68
CA ILE A 434 6.77 25.74 -12.72
C ILE A 434 7.00 26.08 -14.18
N THR A 435 6.54 27.27 -14.58
CA THR A 435 6.77 27.81 -15.93
C THR A 435 8.12 28.49 -15.98
N LEU A 436 8.97 28.10 -16.94
CA LEU A 436 10.26 28.74 -17.20
C LEU A 436 10.10 29.93 -18.14
N PHE A 437 9.38 29.71 -19.24
CA PHE A 437 9.02 30.71 -20.24
C PHE A 437 7.83 30.20 -21.07
N ASN A 438 7.26 31.07 -21.90
CA ASN A 438 6.25 30.69 -22.88
C ASN A 438 6.84 30.66 -24.29
N ALA A 439 6.94 29.47 -24.89
CA ALA A 439 7.48 29.30 -26.23
C ALA A 439 6.60 29.93 -27.32
N TYR A 440 5.31 30.12 -27.06
CA TYR A 440 4.38 30.77 -27.98
C TYR A 440 4.39 32.31 -27.84
N ALA A 441 5.06 32.85 -26.82
CA ALA A 441 5.27 34.28 -26.62
C ALA A 441 6.69 34.66 -27.11
N PRO A 442 6.82 35.44 -28.20
CA PRO A 442 8.13 35.74 -28.80
C PRO A 442 9.10 36.42 -27.83
N ASP A 443 8.63 37.37 -27.04
CA ASP A 443 9.49 38.15 -26.13
C ASP A 443 10.07 37.29 -24.99
N ASP A 444 9.31 36.31 -24.50
CA ASP A 444 9.73 35.41 -23.41
C ASP A 444 10.79 34.41 -23.88
N SER A 445 10.64 33.84 -25.09
CA SER A 445 11.56 32.80 -25.58
C SER A 445 12.83 33.39 -26.23
N THR A 446 12.66 34.44 -27.05
CA THR A 446 13.75 34.97 -27.88
C THR A 446 14.75 35.81 -27.08
N SER A 447 14.31 36.42 -25.97
CA SER A 447 15.18 37.11 -25.01
C SER A 447 16.23 36.18 -24.38
N GLN A 448 16.00 34.87 -24.42
CA GLN A 448 16.90 33.82 -23.91
C GLN A 448 17.62 33.06 -25.05
N GLY A 449 17.53 33.57 -26.28
CA GLY A 449 18.14 32.96 -27.46
C GLY A 449 17.46 31.68 -27.94
N ILE A 450 16.26 31.36 -27.46
CA ILE A 450 15.46 30.23 -27.92
C ILE A 450 14.45 30.75 -28.96
N PRO A 451 14.41 30.20 -30.20
CA PRO A 451 13.44 30.64 -31.20
C PRO A 451 12.02 30.38 -30.70
N SER A 452 11.10 31.32 -30.91
CA SER A 452 9.68 31.10 -30.56
C SER A 452 9.05 30.01 -31.42
N LEU A 453 7.96 29.42 -30.92
CA LEU A 453 7.12 28.53 -31.70
C LEU A 453 6.59 29.25 -32.94
N SER A 454 6.41 28.48 -34.02
CA SER A 454 5.94 29.03 -35.29
C SER A 454 4.54 29.64 -35.13
N PRO A 455 4.31 30.88 -35.60
CA PRO A 455 2.98 31.51 -35.60
C PRO A 455 1.93 30.73 -36.42
N VAL A 456 2.38 29.79 -37.27
CA VAL A 456 1.50 28.91 -38.05
C VAL A 456 0.73 27.93 -37.15
N ILE A 457 1.27 27.57 -35.98
CA ILE A 457 0.57 26.74 -34.99
C ILE A 457 -0.55 27.60 -34.40
N LYS A 458 -1.81 27.26 -34.68
CA LYS A 458 -2.97 27.97 -34.14
C LYS A 458 -3.41 27.35 -32.82
N ILE A 459 -4.05 28.13 -31.95
CA ILE A 459 -4.70 27.64 -30.74
C ILE A 459 -6.20 27.54 -31.01
N SER A 460 -6.77 26.34 -30.88
CA SER A 460 -8.21 26.15 -30.83
C SER A 460 -8.73 26.46 -29.43
N GLN A 461 -9.98 26.89 -29.34
CA GLN A 461 -10.66 27.11 -28.08
C GLN A 461 -12.08 26.56 -28.13
N THR A 462 -12.42 25.75 -27.14
CA THR A 462 -13.75 25.17 -26.95
C THR A 462 -14.27 25.56 -25.56
N MET A 463 -15.47 26.11 -25.51
CA MET A 463 -16.17 26.39 -24.25
C MET A 463 -17.04 25.19 -23.89
N TYR A 464 -16.85 24.65 -22.70
CA TYR A 464 -17.72 23.66 -22.10
C TYR A 464 -18.67 24.35 -21.13
N HIS A 465 -19.96 24.17 -21.39
CA HIS A 465 -21.00 24.52 -20.44
C HIS A 465 -21.50 23.24 -19.78
N GLU A 466 -21.99 23.37 -18.56
CA GLU A 466 -22.43 22.26 -17.70
C GLU A 466 -23.38 21.25 -18.39
N LYS A 467 -24.23 21.72 -19.32
CA LYS A 467 -25.16 20.87 -20.09
C LYS A 467 -24.53 20.07 -21.25
N SER A 468 -23.28 20.38 -21.62
CA SER A 468 -22.60 19.81 -22.78
C SER A 468 -21.84 18.52 -22.45
N ILE A 469 -21.56 18.25 -21.18
CA ILE A 469 -20.87 17.04 -20.74
C ILE A 469 -21.93 15.94 -20.59
N LYS A 470 -22.28 15.31 -21.72
CA LYS A 470 -23.10 14.10 -21.71
C LYS A 470 -22.26 12.97 -21.10
N SER A 471 -22.47 12.70 -19.81
CA SER A 471 -21.71 11.73 -19.04
C SER A 471 -21.71 10.35 -19.68
N LYS A 472 -20.57 9.90 -20.21
CA LYS A 472 -20.37 8.48 -20.52
C LYS A 472 -19.92 7.71 -19.27
N ALA A 473 -19.22 8.36 -18.35
CA ALA A 473 -18.81 7.77 -17.07
C ALA A 473 -19.95 7.65 -16.04
N PHE A 474 -21.00 8.48 -16.13
CA PHE A 474 -22.10 8.51 -15.15
C PHE A 474 -23.45 8.00 -15.70
N GLY A 475 -23.45 7.38 -16.89
CA GLY A 475 -24.66 7.20 -17.72
C GLY A 475 -25.61 6.05 -17.38
N LEU A 476 -25.31 5.13 -16.45
CA LEU A 476 -26.18 3.96 -16.21
C LEU A 476 -27.20 4.10 -15.06
N LEU A 477 -27.09 5.12 -14.22
CA LEU A 477 -28.05 5.39 -13.13
C LEU A 477 -28.84 6.69 -13.31
N TYR A 478 -28.39 7.61 -14.17
CA TYR A 478 -29.04 8.91 -14.35
C TYR A 478 -30.41 8.85 -15.04
N ASP A 479 -30.66 7.85 -15.90
CA ASP A 479 -31.87 7.79 -16.73
C ASP A 479 -33.09 7.15 -16.04
N LEU A 480 -32.93 6.37 -14.97
CA LEU A 480 -34.06 5.67 -14.33
C LEU A 480 -34.84 6.52 -13.30
N LEU A 481 -34.35 7.71 -12.94
CA LEU A 481 -34.97 8.56 -11.90
C LEU A 481 -35.66 9.83 -12.45
N ARG A 482 -35.73 10.02 -13.77
CA ARG A 482 -36.32 11.22 -14.39
C ARG A 482 -37.51 10.94 -15.30
N ILE A 483 -38.54 10.28 -14.77
CA ILE A 483 -39.89 10.36 -15.36
C ILE A 483 -40.57 11.64 -14.83
N GLY A 484 -40.43 12.73 -15.59
CA GLY A 484 -41.34 13.88 -15.58
C GLY A 484 -41.03 15.01 -14.60
N ARG A 485 -40.33 16.05 -15.08
CA ARG A 485 -40.56 17.50 -14.80
C ARG A 485 -39.58 18.38 -15.58
N SER A 486 -40.09 19.48 -16.13
CA SER A 486 -39.38 20.43 -16.99
C SER A 486 -38.53 21.46 -16.24
N SER A 487 -37.43 21.87 -16.89
CA SER A 487 -36.65 23.13 -16.76
C SER A 487 -36.07 23.55 -15.39
N GLY A 488 -34.81 23.14 -15.14
CA GLY A 488 -33.81 23.75 -14.23
C GLY A 488 -32.45 22.99 -14.30
N PRO A 489 -31.26 23.65 -14.28
CA PRO A 489 -29.96 22.96 -14.19
C PRO A 489 -29.72 22.36 -12.79
N PRO A 490 -28.81 21.38 -12.63
CA PRO A 490 -28.75 20.53 -11.44
C PRO A 490 -28.22 21.30 -10.22
N GLN A 491 -29.04 21.41 -9.17
CA GLN A 491 -28.67 22.10 -7.93
C GLN A 491 -27.66 21.29 -7.09
N ARG A 492 -27.46 20.00 -7.39
CA ARG A 492 -26.58 19.07 -6.68
C ARG A 492 -25.96 18.08 -7.64
N MET A 493 -24.67 17.81 -7.46
CA MET A 493 -23.92 16.80 -8.21
C MET A 493 -23.42 15.71 -7.27
N SER A 494 -23.66 14.45 -7.62
CA SER A 494 -23.29 13.30 -6.80
C SER A 494 -22.20 12.49 -7.50
N PHE A 495 -21.12 12.20 -6.78
CA PHE A 495 -20.00 11.38 -7.24
C PHE A 495 -20.10 10.01 -6.58
N PRO A 496 -20.37 8.93 -7.32
CA PRO A 496 -20.47 7.60 -6.75
C PRO A 496 -19.11 7.18 -6.17
N LEU A 497 -19.17 6.51 -5.04
CA LEU A 497 -18.05 6.01 -4.29
C LEU A 497 -18.21 4.50 -4.15
N LYS A 498 -17.16 3.77 -4.53
CA LYS A 498 -17.13 2.33 -4.46
C LYS A 498 -16.11 1.90 -3.43
N VAL A 499 -16.58 1.22 -2.40
CA VAL A 499 -15.72 0.75 -1.32
C VAL A 499 -14.56 -0.11 -1.86
N GLY A 500 -13.38 0.04 -1.26
CA GLY A 500 -12.15 -0.61 -1.71
C GLY A 500 -11.45 0.05 -2.90
N GLU A 501 -12.10 1.01 -3.57
CA GLU A 501 -11.47 1.82 -4.61
C GLU A 501 -11.01 3.18 -4.04
N LYS A 502 -10.02 3.79 -4.69
CA LYS A 502 -9.61 5.16 -4.40
C LYS A 502 -10.38 6.09 -5.34
N ALA A 503 -10.83 7.23 -4.83
CA ALA A 503 -11.65 8.16 -5.60
C ALA A 503 -10.93 9.50 -5.79
N ALA A 504 -11.03 10.05 -6.99
CA ALA A 504 -10.63 11.41 -7.30
C ALA A 504 -11.54 11.98 -8.40
N HIS A 505 -12.16 13.12 -8.10
CA HIS A 505 -13.13 13.75 -8.98
C HIS A 505 -12.89 15.24 -9.12
N ILE A 506 -13.22 15.74 -10.31
CA ILE A 506 -13.29 17.16 -10.62
C ILE A 506 -14.69 17.50 -11.10
N TYR A 507 -15.20 18.62 -10.62
CA TYR A 507 -16.39 19.25 -11.15
C TYR A 507 -16.12 20.73 -11.39
N THR A 508 -16.51 21.21 -12.57
CA THR A 508 -16.31 22.60 -12.96
C THR A 508 -17.63 23.20 -13.39
N GLY A 509 -17.78 24.50 -13.18
CA GLY A 509 -18.74 25.32 -13.89
C GLY A 509 -18.35 25.48 -15.37
N PRO A 510 -18.62 26.64 -15.98
CA PRO A 510 -18.16 26.93 -17.33
C PRO A 510 -16.64 26.80 -17.43
N SER A 511 -16.16 25.94 -18.32
CA SER A 511 -14.73 25.68 -18.51
C SER A 511 -14.30 25.92 -19.95
N ARG A 512 -13.03 26.23 -20.14
CA ARG A 512 -12.44 26.63 -21.42
C ARG A 512 -11.27 25.74 -21.72
N HIS A 513 -11.42 24.89 -22.74
CA HIS A 513 -10.32 24.08 -23.25
C HIS A 513 -9.63 24.82 -24.39
N ARG A 514 -8.32 25.02 -24.28
CA ARG A 514 -7.46 25.59 -25.32
C ARG A 514 -6.41 24.57 -25.72
N GLN A 515 -6.15 24.37 -27.01
CA GLN A 515 -5.18 23.38 -27.48
C GLN A 515 -4.50 23.81 -28.79
N PHE A 516 -3.27 23.34 -29.03
CA PHE A 516 -2.61 23.51 -30.32
C PHE A 516 -3.27 22.72 -31.45
N LEU A 517 -3.46 23.37 -32.59
CA LEU A 517 -3.77 22.77 -33.88
C LEU A 517 -2.45 22.50 -34.61
N GLY A 518 -1.90 21.30 -34.41
CA GLY A 518 -0.63 20.86 -35.04
C GLY A 518 0.44 20.41 -34.05
N ASN A 519 0.12 19.41 -33.22
CA ASN A 519 1.03 18.90 -32.17
C ASN A 519 2.39 18.43 -32.71
N ASP A 520 2.47 17.95 -33.95
CA ASP A 520 3.73 17.48 -34.55
C ASP A 520 4.76 18.61 -34.73
N LEU A 521 4.31 19.82 -35.10
CA LEU A 521 5.18 20.98 -35.26
C LEU A 521 5.68 21.47 -33.90
N ALA A 522 4.79 21.52 -32.90
CA ALA A 522 5.15 21.87 -31.52
C ALA A 522 6.15 20.86 -30.93
N MET A 523 5.92 19.56 -31.16
CA MET A 523 6.83 18.49 -30.75
C MET A 523 8.18 18.56 -31.46
N GLY A 524 8.19 18.86 -32.77
CA GLY A 524 9.41 19.06 -33.54
C GLY A 524 10.25 20.21 -32.97
N TRP A 525 9.61 21.35 -32.70
CA TRP A 525 10.25 22.48 -32.05
C TRP A 525 10.79 22.10 -30.66
N PHE A 526 10.01 21.40 -29.85
CA PHE A 526 10.43 21.06 -28.48
C PHE A 526 11.65 20.14 -28.48
N LYS A 527 11.68 19.13 -29.37
CA LYS A 527 12.84 18.24 -29.55
C LYS A 527 14.10 18.99 -29.97
N SER A 528 13.98 20.00 -30.83
CA SER A 528 15.13 20.77 -31.32
C SER A 528 15.71 21.75 -30.29
N ASN A 529 14.94 22.13 -29.26
CA ASN A 529 15.33 23.16 -28.30
C ASN A 529 15.57 22.63 -26.88
N ILE A 530 15.18 21.39 -26.56
CA ILE A 530 15.24 20.85 -25.20
C ILE A 530 16.62 20.90 -24.57
N ASP A 531 17.69 20.60 -25.33
CA ASP A 531 19.05 20.60 -24.79
C ASP A 531 19.51 22.01 -24.42
N LYS A 532 19.11 23.02 -25.21
CA LYS A 532 19.36 24.43 -24.91
C LYS A 532 18.55 24.93 -23.71
N ILE A 533 17.31 24.47 -23.57
CA ILE A 533 16.46 24.82 -22.41
C ILE A 533 17.10 24.28 -21.12
N ILE A 534 17.62 23.06 -21.15
CA ILE A 534 18.34 22.46 -20.01
C ILE A 534 19.64 23.21 -19.73
N GLU A 535 20.38 23.62 -20.76
CA GLU A 535 21.60 24.43 -20.60
C GLU A 535 21.33 25.75 -19.85
N ILE A 536 20.23 26.43 -20.19
CA ILE A 536 19.88 27.74 -19.62
C ILE A 536 19.28 27.61 -18.22
N HIS A 537 18.29 26.73 -18.03
CA HIS A 537 17.51 26.67 -16.78
C HIS A 537 17.89 25.52 -15.84
N GLY A 538 18.62 24.52 -16.34
CA GLY A 538 19.04 23.36 -15.56
C GLY A 538 19.78 23.70 -14.26
N PRO A 539 20.73 24.67 -14.24
CA PRO A 539 21.47 25.04 -13.03
C PRO A 539 20.59 25.53 -11.88
N ASP A 540 19.54 26.30 -12.17
CA ASP A 540 18.69 26.92 -11.14
C ASP A 540 17.53 26.01 -10.70
N HIS A 541 17.13 25.06 -11.54
CA HIS A 541 15.90 24.27 -11.35
C HIS A 541 16.12 22.75 -11.23
N ASN A 542 17.35 22.26 -11.42
CA ASN A 542 17.69 20.83 -11.38
C ASN A 542 16.82 19.97 -12.33
N ILE A 543 16.60 20.45 -13.55
CA ILE A 543 15.68 19.84 -14.52
C ILE A 543 16.40 18.79 -15.35
N THR A 544 15.74 17.64 -15.53
CA THR A 544 16.15 16.61 -16.48
C THR A 544 15.29 16.65 -17.74
N ARG A 545 15.80 16.09 -18.85
CA ARG A 545 15.06 15.95 -20.12
C ARG A 545 13.70 15.26 -19.97
N GLU A 546 13.59 14.35 -19.00
CA GLU A 546 12.40 13.55 -18.72
C GLU A 546 11.31 14.34 -17.98
N ASN A 547 11.72 15.33 -17.18
CA ASN A 547 10.82 16.13 -16.36
C ASN A 547 10.33 17.40 -17.07
N LEU A 548 11.01 17.82 -18.15
CA LEU A 548 10.64 18.99 -18.93
C LEU A 548 9.48 18.68 -19.88
N VAL A 549 8.50 19.57 -19.94
CA VAL A 549 7.31 19.46 -20.78
C VAL A 549 7.01 20.77 -21.50
N LEU A 550 6.39 20.65 -22.69
CA LEU A 550 5.74 21.74 -23.38
C LEU A 550 4.22 21.57 -23.27
N ILE A 551 3.54 22.59 -22.75
CA ILE A 551 2.08 22.57 -22.62
C ILE A 551 1.44 22.83 -23.98
N ASN A 552 0.72 21.84 -24.50
CA ASN A 552 -0.01 21.94 -25.77
C ASN A 552 -1.53 22.05 -25.58
N GLY A 553 -2.04 21.86 -24.37
CA GLY A 553 -3.46 22.06 -24.07
C GLY A 553 -3.71 22.38 -22.59
N THR A 554 -4.77 23.14 -22.32
CA THR A 554 -5.17 23.58 -20.98
C THR A 554 -6.68 23.55 -20.86
N LEU A 555 -7.20 23.03 -19.76
CA LEU A 555 -8.59 23.23 -19.35
C LEU A 555 -8.60 24.23 -18.19
N ASP A 556 -9.16 25.41 -18.44
CA ASP A 556 -9.28 26.45 -17.44
C ASP A 556 -10.71 26.52 -16.91
N ALA A 557 -10.88 26.76 -15.60
CA ALA A 557 -12.18 26.99 -14.99
C ALA A 557 -12.05 28.07 -13.88
N PRO A 558 -12.98 29.03 -13.79
CA PRO A 558 -13.03 29.98 -12.68
C PRO A 558 -13.71 29.38 -11.45
N ASP A 559 -14.68 28.49 -11.69
CA ASP A 559 -15.46 27.77 -10.69
C ASP A 559 -15.16 26.27 -10.84
N TYR A 560 -14.37 25.73 -9.91
CA TYR A 560 -14.05 24.31 -9.81
C TYR A 560 -14.17 23.79 -8.37
N ALA A 561 -14.45 22.49 -8.26
CA ALA A 561 -14.48 21.72 -7.04
C ALA A 561 -13.73 20.40 -7.27
N LEU A 562 -12.73 20.13 -6.44
CA LEU A 562 -11.88 18.95 -6.51
C LEU A 562 -12.11 18.11 -5.27
N PHE A 563 -12.05 16.80 -5.42
CA PHE A 563 -12.30 15.88 -4.31
C PHE A 563 -11.45 14.62 -4.45
N VAL A 564 -10.90 14.13 -3.33
CA VAL A 564 -10.20 12.84 -3.23
C VAL A 564 -10.55 12.07 -1.95
N SER A 565 -10.57 10.74 -2.06
CA SER A 565 -10.74 9.80 -0.95
C SER A 565 -9.83 8.60 -1.14
N ALA A 566 -9.07 8.24 -0.10
CA ALA A 566 -8.31 6.99 -0.07
C ALA A 566 -9.09 5.83 0.53
N CYS A 567 -9.94 6.11 1.51
CA CYS A 567 -10.81 5.16 2.20
C CYS A 567 -12.20 5.80 2.30
N HIS A 568 -13.23 5.03 1.94
CA HIS A 568 -14.61 5.49 1.97
C HIS A 568 -15.58 4.32 1.99
N GLN A 569 -16.76 4.57 2.54
CA GLN A 569 -17.86 3.61 2.48
C GLN A 569 -18.52 3.65 1.10
N GLU A 570 -19.21 2.58 0.74
CA GLU A 570 -20.05 2.54 -0.46
C GLU A 570 -21.10 3.65 -0.40
N GLY A 571 -21.24 4.42 -1.48
CA GLY A 571 -22.23 5.50 -1.52
C GLY A 571 -21.88 6.58 -2.53
N SER A 572 -21.94 7.84 -2.09
CA SER A 572 -21.55 8.97 -2.93
C SER A 572 -21.16 10.19 -2.12
N VAL A 573 -20.35 11.08 -2.70
CA VAL A 573 -20.15 12.46 -2.19
C VAL A 573 -21.01 13.40 -3.02
N THR A 574 -21.73 14.30 -2.35
CA THR A 574 -22.56 15.29 -3.04
C THR A 574 -21.93 16.68 -2.95
N PHE A 575 -21.83 17.39 -4.07
CA PHE A 575 -21.50 18.80 -4.14
C PHE A 575 -22.77 19.61 -4.39
N ASP A 576 -23.07 20.55 -3.49
CA ASP A 576 -24.20 21.48 -3.59
C ASP A 576 -23.68 22.81 -4.14
N VAL A 577 -24.21 23.21 -5.31
CA VAL A 577 -23.79 24.44 -5.98
C VAL A 577 -24.50 25.61 -5.34
N ASN A 578 -23.75 26.62 -4.92
CA ASN A 578 -24.35 27.87 -4.46
C ASN A 578 -24.92 28.60 -5.69
N LEU A 579 -26.23 28.85 -5.70
CA LEU A 579 -26.90 29.50 -6.83
C LEU A 579 -26.60 31.00 -6.92
N ASN A 580 -26.26 31.64 -5.79
CA ASN A 580 -25.96 33.07 -5.74
C ASN A 580 -24.74 33.35 -4.83
N PRO A 581 -23.55 32.80 -5.16
CA PRO A 581 -22.36 33.04 -4.37
C PRO A 581 -21.90 34.49 -4.55
N GLN A 582 -21.55 35.15 -3.46
CA GLN A 582 -20.89 36.46 -3.53
C GLN A 582 -19.44 36.27 -4.01
N ILE A 583 -18.89 37.28 -4.68
CA ILE A 583 -17.49 37.28 -5.12
C ILE A 583 -16.58 36.99 -3.92
N GLY A 584 -15.65 36.06 -4.07
CA GLY A 584 -14.72 35.63 -3.02
C GLY A 584 -15.26 34.54 -2.10
N GLN A 585 -16.56 34.21 -2.13
CA GLN A 585 -17.12 33.07 -1.40
C GLN A 585 -16.95 31.76 -2.17
N PRO A 586 -16.93 30.60 -1.50
CA PRO A 586 -16.99 29.31 -2.20
C PRO A 586 -18.21 29.23 -3.12
N TRP A 587 -18.02 28.78 -4.36
CA TRP A 587 -19.12 28.64 -5.34
C TRP A 587 -20.05 27.44 -5.07
N GLY A 588 -19.70 26.61 -4.09
CA GLY A 588 -20.51 25.50 -3.61
C GLY A 588 -19.89 24.86 -2.38
N THR A 589 -20.43 23.72 -1.94
CA THR A 589 -19.90 22.97 -0.80
C THR A 589 -20.04 21.48 -1.00
N PHE A 590 -19.08 20.70 -0.53
CA PHE A 590 -19.23 19.26 -0.40
C PHE A 590 -20.05 18.98 0.86
N LEU A 591 -21.15 18.25 0.69
CA LEU A 591 -21.95 17.80 1.81
C LEU A 591 -21.29 16.56 2.43
N PRO A 592 -21.15 16.51 3.76
CA PRO A 592 -20.75 15.29 4.42
C PRO A 592 -21.85 14.25 4.18
N THR A 593 -21.56 13.25 3.37
CA THR A 593 -22.30 12.00 3.38
C THR A 593 -21.64 11.08 4.40
N ASN A 594 -22.34 10.04 4.84
CA ASN A 594 -21.81 9.00 5.74
C ASN A 594 -20.62 8.20 5.14
N ALA A 595 -19.93 8.73 4.12
CA ALA A 595 -19.07 8.01 3.21
C ALA A 595 -17.58 7.97 3.62
N GLY A 596 -17.21 8.30 4.87
CA GLY A 596 -15.82 8.23 5.35
C GLY A 596 -14.98 9.50 5.15
N GLN A 597 -13.67 9.40 5.34
CA GLN A 597 -12.73 10.53 5.35
C GLN A 597 -12.34 10.95 3.93
N PHE A 598 -12.47 12.24 3.66
CA PHE A 598 -12.44 12.76 2.30
C PHE A 598 -11.83 14.17 2.31
N THR A 599 -11.01 14.50 1.31
CA THR A 599 -10.39 15.83 1.19
C THR A 599 -10.90 16.53 -0.05
N GLY A 600 -11.49 17.71 0.12
CA GLY A 600 -12.03 18.52 -0.98
C GLY A 600 -11.43 19.92 -1.04
N LYS A 601 -11.42 20.50 -2.24
CA LYS A 601 -11.11 21.91 -2.49
C LYS A 601 -12.18 22.54 -3.34
N VAL A 602 -12.53 23.77 -3.03
CA VAL A 602 -13.55 24.53 -3.75
C VAL A 602 -12.99 25.91 -4.05
N SER A 603 -13.01 26.28 -5.32
CA SER A 603 -12.64 27.63 -5.77
C SER A 603 -13.55 28.72 -5.18
N ARG A 604 -13.07 29.95 -5.25
CA ARG A 604 -13.86 31.13 -4.86
C ARG A 604 -14.51 31.74 -6.09
N HIS A 605 -15.81 31.99 -5.99
CA HIS A 605 -16.58 32.57 -7.08
C HIS A 605 -16.05 33.96 -7.48
N GLY A 606 -16.03 34.22 -8.78
CA GLY A 606 -15.46 35.45 -9.35
C GLY A 606 -13.93 35.49 -9.32
N GLY A 607 -13.28 34.36 -9.05
CA GLY A 607 -11.83 34.20 -9.13
C GLY A 607 -11.28 34.19 -10.58
N PRO A 608 -9.94 34.11 -10.73
CA PRO A 608 -9.31 33.98 -12.03
C PRO A 608 -9.64 32.63 -12.68
N TRP A 609 -9.47 32.56 -14.00
CA TRP A 609 -9.55 31.30 -14.74
C TRP A 609 -8.25 30.51 -14.50
N GLU A 610 -8.30 29.56 -13.58
CA GLU A 610 -7.16 28.72 -13.25
C GLU A 610 -7.18 27.44 -14.08
N THR A 611 -5.99 26.95 -14.42
CA THR A 611 -5.87 25.71 -15.18
C THR A 611 -6.00 24.54 -14.21
N VAL A 612 -6.95 23.64 -14.49
CA VAL A 612 -7.28 22.47 -13.64
C VAL A 612 -6.75 21.16 -14.24
N LEU A 613 -6.69 21.07 -15.57
CA LEU A 613 -6.12 19.94 -16.30
C LEU A 613 -5.24 20.45 -17.45
N VAL A 614 -4.20 19.68 -17.78
CA VAL A 614 -3.18 20.09 -18.74
C VAL A 614 -2.86 18.92 -19.69
N SER A 615 -2.68 19.24 -20.97
CA SER A 615 -2.10 18.35 -21.96
C SER A 615 -0.63 18.71 -22.15
N CYS A 616 0.24 17.70 -22.10
CA CYS A 616 1.68 17.87 -22.13
C CYS A 616 2.33 17.11 -23.29
N LEU A 617 3.26 17.76 -23.99
CA LEU A 617 4.18 17.13 -24.92
C LEU A 617 5.49 16.79 -24.19
N HIS A 618 5.86 15.51 -24.23
CA HIS A 618 7.11 15.00 -23.66
C HIS A 618 8.07 14.54 -24.75
N VAL A 619 9.36 14.79 -24.58
CA VAL A 619 10.39 14.17 -25.43
C VAL A 619 10.74 12.81 -24.83
N ALA A 620 10.13 11.74 -25.34
CA ALA A 620 10.42 10.38 -24.86
C ALA A 620 11.92 10.07 -24.96
N SER A 621 12.53 9.73 -23.81
CA SER A 621 13.77 8.96 -23.77
C SER A 621 13.45 7.52 -24.18
N LYS A 622 14.36 6.84 -24.89
CA LYS A 622 14.19 5.44 -25.35
C LYS A 622 13.92 4.42 -24.22
N CYS A 623 13.89 4.83 -22.95
CA CYS A 623 13.72 3.97 -21.79
C CYS A 623 12.36 4.02 -21.07
N CYS A 624 11.42 4.92 -21.39
CA CYS A 624 10.18 5.01 -20.61
C CYS A 624 8.95 4.76 -21.48
N ARG A 625 8.50 3.50 -21.51
CA ARG A 625 7.08 3.23 -21.76
C ARG A 625 6.30 3.86 -20.62
N LEU A 626 5.31 4.67 -20.95
CA LEU A 626 4.35 5.28 -20.04
C LEU A 626 3.92 4.27 -18.97
N ILE A 627 4.30 4.57 -17.73
CA ILE A 627 3.73 3.97 -16.54
C ILE A 627 2.29 4.50 -16.51
N LYS A 628 1.34 3.67 -16.98
CA LYS A 628 0.01 3.69 -16.38
C LYS A 628 0.22 3.14 -14.96
N ILE A 629 0.09 4.03 -13.97
CA ILE A 629 -0.02 3.64 -12.56
C ILE A 629 -1.37 2.99 -12.37
#